data_AF-G2J932-F1
#
_entry.id   AF-G2J932-F1
#
_cell.length_a   1.000
_cell.length_b   1.000
_cell.length_c   1.000
_cell.angle_alpha   90.00
_cell.angle_beta   90.00
_cell.angle_gamma   90.00
#
_symmetry.space_group_name_H-M   'P 1'
#
loop_
_entity.id
_entity.type
_entity.pdbx_description
1 polymer ?
#
loop_
_entity_poly.entity_id
_entity_poly.type
_entity_poly.pdbx_seq_one_letter_code
_entity_poly.pdbx_strand_id
1 'polypeptide(L)'
;MCTLIEQLRRRRSDLGFSLTTLEKRTGFALPRLSVIFNRPKAVDLRLSSVEALADALDARVMVVPKESVALVQSLLSSHASLMAVEQTPSALERALSRRGK
;
A
#
# COMPACT_ATOMS: atom_id res chain seq x y z
N MET A 1 -12.45 0.26 9.42
CA MET A 1 -11.46 -0.83 9.30
C MET A 1 -11.10 -0.97 7.82
N CYS A 2 -9.85 -0.72 7.41
CA CYS A 2 -9.46 -1.01 6.03
C CYS A 2 -9.32 -2.52 5.90
N THR A 3 -9.96 -3.11 4.88
CA THR A 3 -9.79 -4.55 4.61
C THR A 3 -8.38 -4.80 4.08
N LEU A 4 -7.92 -6.06 4.16
CA LEU A 4 -6.59 -6.42 3.68
C LEU A 4 -6.38 -6.06 2.19
N ILE A 5 -7.40 -6.26 1.36
CA ILE A 5 -7.34 -5.90 -0.07
C ILE A 5 -7.18 -4.39 -0.25
N GLU A 6 -7.81 -3.58 0.61
CA GLU A 6 -7.62 -2.13 0.58
C GLU A 6 -6.20 -1.71 0.94
N GLN A 7 -5.54 -2.42 1.85
CA GLN A 7 -4.12 -2.19 2.18
C GLN A 7 -3.21 -2.54 1.00
N LEU A 8 -3.43 -3.68 0.34
CA LEU A 8 -2.71 -4.05 -0.88
C LEU A 8 -2.94 -3.04 -2.00
N ARG A 9 -4.18 -2.55 -2.16
CA ARG A 9 -4.54 -1.54 -3.17
C ARG A 9 -3.81 -0.23 -2.93
N ARG A 10 -3.75 0.24 -1.68
CA ARG A 10 -3.01 1.45 -1.31
C ARG A 10 -1.52 1.30 -1.58
N ARG A 11 -0.91 0.21 -1.09
CA ARG A 11 0.52 -0.07 -1.34
C ARG A 11 0.85 -0.12 -2.83
N ARG A 12 -0.01 -0.74 -3.64
CA ARG A 12 0.13 -0.75 -5.10
C ARG A 12 0.13 0.66 -5.70
N SER A 13 -0.78 1.51 -5.24
CA SER A 13 -0.85 2.92 -5.66
C SER A 13 0.37 3.72 -5.19
N ASP A 14 0.85 3.51 -3.96
CA ASP A 14 2.03 4.19 -3.41
C ASP A 14 3.30 3.85 -4.23
N LEU A 15 3.39 2.62 -4.73
CA LEU A 15 4.47 2.17 -5.62
C LEU A 15 4.27 2.55 -7.09
N GLY A 16 3.10 3.11 -7.46
CA GLY A 16 2.77 3.43 -8.85
C GLY A 16 2.62 2.21 -9.77
N PHE A 17 2.37 1.02 -9.23
CA PHE A 17 2.32 -0.20 -10.02
C PHE A 17 0.96 -0.39 -10.72
N SER A 18 1.00 -0.63 -12.02
CA SER A 18 -0.17 -1.06 -12.79
C SER A 18 -0.52 -2.54 -12.50
N LEU A 19 -1.71 -2.97 -12.90
CA LEU A 19 -2.09 -4.38 -12.83
C LEU A 19 -1.23 -5.25 -13.76
N THR A 20 -0.75 -4.70 -14.89
CA THR A 20 0.16 -5.39 -15.81
C THR A 20 1.54 -5.63 -15.19
N THR A 21 2.04 -4.69 -14.38
CA THR A 21 3.27 -4.88 -13.61
C THR A 21 3.09 -5.97 -12.56
N LEU A 22 1.93 -6.00 -11.91
CA LEU A 22 1.62 -7.03 -10.91
C LEU A 22 1.48 -8.42 -11.53
N GLU A 23 0.88 -8.53 -12.71
CA GLU A 23 0.77 -9.79 -13.47
C GLU A 23 2.15 -10.39 -13.74
N LYS A 24 3.11 -9.57 -14.19
CA LYS A 24 4.50 -10.00 -14.42
C LYS A 24 5.21 -10.47 -13.15
N ARG A 25 4.89 -9.88 -11.99
CA ARG A 25 5.54 -10.20 -10.70
C ARG A 25 4.92 -11.40 -9.99
N THR A 26 3.61 -11.57 -10.10
CA THR A 26 2.83 -12.59 -9.37
C THR A 26 2.50 -13.82 -10.21
N GLY A 27 2.54 -13.69 -11.54
CA GLY A 27 2.02 -14.70 -12.46
C GLY A 27 0.48 -14.80 -12.50
N PHE A 28 -0.24 -13.93 -11.78
CA PHE A 28 -1.70 -13.91 -11.84
C PHE A 28 -2.18 -13.19 -13.09
N ALA A 29 -3.08 -13.84 -13.83
CA ALA A 29 -3.70 -13.26 -15.01
C ALA A 29 -4.41 -11.93 -14.69
N LEU A 30 -4.25 -10.95 -15.59
CA LEU A 30 -4.82 -9.60 -15.45
C LEU A 30 -6.32 -9.58 -15.09
N PRO A 31 -7.21 -10.44 -15.67
CA PRO A 31 -8.62 -10.45 -15.29
C PRO A 31 -8.81 -10.83 -13.83
N ARG A 32 -8.05 -11.81 -13.32
CA ARG A 32 -8.11 -12.23 -11.91
C ARG A 32 -7.67 -11.11 -10.99
N LEU A 33 -6.58 -10.43 -11.32
CA LEU A 33 -6.10 -9.25 -10.58
C LEU A 33 -7.14 -8.12 -10.59
N SER A 34 -7.79 -7.87 -11.72
CA SER A 34 -8.86 -6.88 -11.82
C SER A 34 -10.03 -7.21 -10.89
N VAL A 35 -10.47 -8.47 -10.84
CA VAL A 35 -11.54 -8.89 -9.92
C VAL A 35 -11.09 -8.75 -8.46
N ILE A 36 -9.86 -9.15 -8.12
CA ILE A 36 -9.31 -9.02 -6.76
C ILE A 36 -9.33 -7.56 -6.29
N PHE A 37 -8.80 -6.63 -7.09
CA PHE A 37 -8.62 -5.24 -6.67
C PHE A 37 -9.88 -4.37 -6.84
N ASN A 38 -10.76 -4.69 -7.79
CA ASN A 38 -11.95 -3.88 -8.09
C ASN A 38 -13.25 -4.47 -7.53
N ARG A 39 -13.28 -5.76 -7.21
CA ARG A 39 -14.45 -6.47 -6.65
C ARG A 39 -14.06 -7.31 -5.43
N PRO A 40 -13.58 -6.67 -4.34
CA PRO A 40 -13.03 -7.37 -3.18
C PRO A 40 -14.04 -8.28 -2.45
N LYS A 41 -15.34 -8.01 -2.57
CA LYS A 41 -16.40 -8.85 -1.97
C LYS A 41 -16.74 -10.10 -2.79
N ALA A 42 -16.25 -10.20 -4.02
CA ALA A 42 -16.57 -11.28 -4.95
C ALA A 42 -15.49 -12.37 -5.01
N VAL A 43 -14.37 -12.21 -4.30
CA VAL A 43 -13.24 -13.14 -4.34
C VAL A 43 -12.92 -13.61 -2.94
N ASP A 44 -12.97 -14.93 -2.76
CA ASP A 44 -12.36 -15.57 -1.61
C ASP A 44 -10.88 -15.85 -1.94
N LEU A 45 -9.98 -15.08 -1.30
CA LEU A 45 -8.54 -15.16 -1.50
C LEU A 45 -7.94 -16.10 -0.48
N ARG A 46 -7.30 -17.18 -0.97
CA ARG A 46 -6.46 -18.02 -0.12
C ARG A 46 -5.29 -17.21 0.44
N LEU A 47 -4.86 -17.53 1.66
CA LEU A 47 -3.73 -16.89 2.32
C LEU A 47 -2.47 -16.87 1.45
N SER A 48 -2.16 -17.96 0.75
CA SER A 48 -1.01 -18.02 -0.17
C SER A 48 -1.08 -17.00 -1.32
N SER A 49 -2.28 -16.71 -1.81
CA SER A 49 -2.47 -15.66 -2.83
C SER A 49 -2.27 -14.27 -2.25
N VAL A 50 -2.66 -14.07 -0.99
CA VAL A 50 -2.44 -12.81 -0.27
C VAL A 50 -0.94 -12.59 -0.04
N GLU A 51 -0.22 -13.61 0.40
CA GLU A 51 1.23 -13.57 0.59
C GLU A 51 1.95 -13.26 -0.72
N ALA A 52 1.61 -13.93 -1.82
CA ALA A 52 2.20 -13.66 -3.14
C ALA A 52 1.94 -12.21 -3.63
N LEU A 53 0.74 -11.67 -3.37
CA LEU A 53 0.44 -10.27 -3.69
C LEU A 53 1.22 -9.29 -2.83
N ALA A 54 1.35 -9.58 -1.53
CA ALA A 54 2.13 -8.75 -0.62
C ALA A 54 3.61 -8.74 -1.02
N ASP A 55 4.18 -9.91 -1.31
CA ASP A 55 5.58 -10.05 -1.73
C ASP A 55 5.86 -9.28 -3.02
N ALA A 56 4.99 -9.40 -4.03
CA ALA A 56 5.09 -8.62 -5.27
C ALA A 56 5.02 -7.10 -5.07
N LEU A 57 4.41 -6.66 -3.97
CA LEU A 57 4.23 -5.27 -3.53
C LEU A 57 5.24 -4.83 -2.47
N ASP A 58 6.33 -5.59 -2.29
CA ASP A 58 7.37 -5.29 -1.30
C ASP A 58 6.75 -5.09 0.09
N ALA A 59 5.91 -6.05 0.47
CA ALA A 59 5.18 -6.09 1.73
C ALA A 59 5.11 -7.53 2.24
N ARG A 60 4.82 -7.69 3.54
CA ARG A 60 4.73 -9.01 4.19
C ARG A 60 3.44 -9.14 4.99
N VAL A 61 2.86 -10.35 4.97
CA VAL A 61 1.74 -10.72 5.84
C VAL A 61 2.31 -11.24 7.16
N MET A 62 1.85 -10.70 8.28
CA MET A 62 2.26 -11.14 9.62
C MET A 62 1.05 -11.32 10.53
N VAL A 63 1.11 -12.32 11.40
CA VAL A 63 0.13 -12.53 12.46
C VAL A 63 0.48 -11.63 13.63
N VAL A 64 -0.50 -10.86 14.10
CA VAL A 64 -0.34 -9.94 15.23
C VAL A 64 -1.31 -10.36 16.35
N PRO A 65 -0.86 -10.46 17.61
CA PRO A 65 -1.75 -10.69 18.76
C PRO A 65 -2.85 -9.64 18.81
N LYS A 66 -4.07 -10.04 19.17
CA LYS A 66 -5.26 -9.16 19.10
C LYS A 66 -5.09 -7.91 19.96
N GLU A 67 -4.48 -8.06 21.12
CA GLU A 67 -4.13 -6.99 22.07
C GLU A 67 -3.15 -5.96 21.49
N SER A 68 -2.33 -6.35 20.51
CA SER A 68 -1.31 -5.49 19.91
C SER A 68 -1.76 -4.83 18.60
N VAL A 69 -2.92 -5.20 18.05
CA VAL A 69 -3.41 -4.69 16.76
C VAL A 69 -3.53 -3.16 16.76
N ALA A 70 -4.08 -2.57 17.83
CA ALA A 70 -4.24 -1.11 17.93
C ALA A 70 -2.88 -0.38 17.94
N LEU A 71 -1.90 -0.93 18.67
CA LEU A 71 -0.55 -0.37 18.71
C LEU A 71 0.14 -0.43 17.35
N VAL A 72 0.06 -1.57 16.66
CA VAL A 72 0.62 -1.73 15.31
C VAL A 72 -0.04 -0.76 14.33
N GLN A 73 -1.37 -0.60 14.39
CA GLN A 73 -2.08 0.38 13.56
C GLN A 73 -1.64 1.83 13.84
N SER A 74 -1.45 2.19 15.11
CA SER A 74 -0.96 3.52 15.48
C SER A 74 0.44 3.76 14.95
N LEU A 75 1.35 2.79 15.11
CA LEU A 75 2.73 2.90 14.62
C LEU A 75 2.78 3.04 13.08
N LEU A 76 2.00 2.23 12.36
CA LEU A 76 1.91 2.32 10.89
C LEU A 76 1.33 3.67 10.43
N SER A 77 0.35 4.20 11.15
CA SER A 77 -0.26 5.51 10.84
C SER A 77 0.70 6.66 11.12
N SER A 78 1.40 6.63 12.26
CA SER A 78 2.42 7.63 12.59
C SER A 78 3.59 7.62 11.60
N HIS A 79 4.03 6.43 11.18
CA HIS A 79 5.12 6.33 10.21
C HIS A 79 4.74 6.87 8.83
N ALA A 80 3.51 6.62 8.37
CA ALA A 80 2.99 7.21 7.14
C ALA A 80 2.97 8.75 7.22
N SER A 81 2.62 9.30 8.38
CA SER A 81 2.64 10.76 8.60
C SER A 81 4.07 11.34 8.58
N LEU A 82 5.06 10.60 9.10
CA LEU A 82 6.46 11.04 9.07
C LEU A 82 7.04 11.04 7.65
N MET A 83 6.71 10.04 6.83
CA MET A 83 7.13 9.99 5.42
C MET A 83 6.43 11.06 4.56
N ALA A 84 5.20 11.45 4.90
CA ALA A 84 4.48 12.52 4.21
C ALA A 84 5.07 13.92 4.48
N VAL A 85 5.64 14.15 5.67
CA VAL A 85 6.28 15.44 6.02
C VAL A 85 7.55 15.67 5.21
N GLU A 86 8.30 14.60 4.87
CA GLU A 86 9.51 14.71 4.05
C GLU A 86 9.24 15.17 2.60
N GLN A 87 8.04 14.91 2.07
CA GLN A 87 7.69 15.24 0.69
C GLN A 87 7.11 16.64 0.49
N THR A 88 6.88 17.41 1.57
CA THR A 88 6.53 18.82 1.42
C THR A 88 7.82 19.65 1.28
N PRO A 89 8.04 20.37 0.16
CA PRO A 89 9.18 21.28 0.08
C PRO A 89 9.11 22.20 1.28
N SER A 90 10.21 22.29 2.01
CA SER A 90 10.26 22.99 3.28
C SER A 90 9.74 24.42 3.07
N ALA A 91 9.04 25.00 4.06
CA ALA A 91 8.53 26.36 3.97
C ALA A 91 9.64 27.38 3.58
N LEU A 92 10.88 27.05 3.93
CA LEU A 92 12.10 27.74 3.53
C LEU A 92 12.33 27.73 2.01
N GLU A 93 12.12 26.60 1.34
CA GLU A 93 12.31 26.43 -0.10
C GLU A 93 11.28 27.23 -0.90
N ARG A 94 10.02 27.26 -0.43
CA ARG A 94 8.98 28.14 -1.00
C ARG A 94 9.28 29.63 -0.80
N ALA A 95 9.93 30.00 0.30
CA ALA A 95 10.32 31.39 0.56
C ALA A 95 11.49 31.83 -0.33
N LEU A 96 12.46 30.94 -0.57
CA LEU A 96 13.62 31.21 -1.43
C LEU A 96 13.25 31.29 -2.91
N SER A 97 12.34 30.43 -3.42
CA SER A 97 11.84 30.56 -4.80
C SER A 97 11.02 31.84 -5.05
N ARG A 98 10.41 32.44 -4.01
CA ARG A 98 9.71 33.72 -4.13
C ARG A 98 10.62 34.94 -4.13
N ARG A 99 11.87 34.80 -3.66
CA ARG A 99 12.83 35.92 -3.53
C ARG A 99 13.76 36.07 -4.74
N GLY A 100 13.65 35.18 -5.73
CA GLY A 100 14.47 35.15 -6.95
C GLY A 100 13.78 35.69 -8.21
N LYS A 101 12.74 36.52 -8.07
CA LYS A 101 12.17 37.30 -9.18
C LYS A 101 12.21 38.78 -8.86
#